data_AF-A0A1V4I241-F1
#
_entry.id   AF-A0A1V4I241-F1
#
_cell.length_a   1.000
_cell.length_b   1.000
_cell.length_c   1.000
_cell.angle_alpha   90.00
_cell.angle_beta   90.00
_cell.angle_gamma   90.00
#
_symmetry.space_group_name_H-M   'P 1'
#
loop_
_entity.id
_entity.type
_entity.pdbx_description
1 polymer ?
#
loop_
_entity_poly.entity_id
_entity_poly.type
_entity_poly.pdbx_seq_one_letter_code
_entity_poly.pdbx_strand_id
1 'polypeptide(L)'
;MTVAPHILRRYVIDRASGRTPRHEWAYYAPDLAAWIRTDETAARRHEHWRRIRKAGQPWCDVMGHQTAVADDLALRMFFLTVSGDDWPSLAAAVREHSKRCLRDWTAAGQHLMAAVTGATAAVIPDTPGPLDGWPAARGDGPRSLLPR
;
A
#
# COMPACT_ATOMS: atom_id res chain seq x y z
N MET A 1 5.37 -14.16 -9.49
CA MET A 1 6.27 -14.30 -8.32
C MET A 1 5.40 -14.63 -7.11
N THR A 2 5.77 -15.62 -6.30
CA THR A 2 4.97 -16.01 -5.13
C THR A 2 5.33 -15.14 -3.93
N VAL A 3 4.33 -14.50 -3.31
CA VAL A 3 4.54 -13.69 -2.11
C VAL A 3 4.90 -14.59 -0.93
N ALA A 4 6.00 -14.32 -0.25
CA ALA A 4 6.35 -15.05 0.97
C ALA A 4 5.58 -14.49 2.19
N PRO A 5 5.18 -15.33 3.17
CA PRO A 5 4.38 -14.90 4.32
C PRO A 5 4.99 -13.75 5.13
N HIS A 6 6.32 -13.70 5.26
CA HIS A 6 7.02 -12.64 5.97
C HIS A 6 6.95 -11.28 5.23
N ILE A 7 6.84 -11.31 3.90
CA ILE A 7 6.65 -10.13 3.05
C ILE A 7 5.25 -9.56 3.27
N LEU A 8 4.23 -10.42 3.26
CA LEU A 8 2.85 -10.03 3.57
C LEU A 8 2.73 -9.45 4.97
N ARG A 9 3.30 -10.12 5.98
CA ARG A 9 3.30 -9.65 7.37
C ARG A 9 3.90 -8.26 7.48
N ARG A 10 5.06 -8.04 6.85
CA ARG A 10 5.72 -6.73 6.84
C ARG A 10 4.84 -5.66 6.20
N TYR A 11 4.24 -5.96 5.03
CA TYR A 11 3.36 -5.05 4.32
C TYR A 11 2.21 -4.55 5.20
N VAL A 12 1.46 -5.48 5.79
CA VAL A 12 0.28 -5.13 6.58
C VAL A 12 0.65 -4.39 7.85
N ILE A 13 1.72 -4.81 8.56
CA ILE A 13 2.17 -4.12 9.77
C ILE A 13 2.62 -2.68 9.44
N ASP A 14 3.36 -2.51 8.35
CA ASP A 14 3.84 -1.20 7.94
C ASP A 14 2.67 -0.29 7.55
N ARG A 15 1.65 -0.81 6.86
CA ARG A 15 0.45 -0.05 6.49
C ARG A 15 -0.44 0.29 7.69
N ALA A 16 -0.63 -0.65 8.60
CA ALA A 16 -1.37 -0.44 9.84
C ALA A 16 -0.69 0.57 10.79
N SER A 17 0.63 0.74 10.69
CA SER A 17 1.35 1.71 11.52
C SER A 17 1.04 3.17 11.17
N GLY A 18 0.47 3.44 9.99
CA GLY A 18 0.22 4.80 9.49
C GLY A 18 1.49 5.63 9.25
N ARG A 19 2.69 5.05 9.42
CA ARG A 19 3.98 5.75 9.32
C ARG A 19 4.47 5.85 7.87
N THR A 20 3.58 6.26 6.97
CA THR A 20 3.84 6.50 5.55
C THR A 20 3.81 8.00 5.25
N PRO A 21 4.73 8.55 4.44
CA PRO A 21 5.79 7.85 3.72
C PRO A 21 6.98 7.49 4.63
N ARG A 22 7.56 6.31 4.39
CA ARG A 22 8.75 5.85 5.11
C ARG A 22 10.00 6.41 4.43
N HIS A 23 10.97 6.83 5.23
CA HIS A 23 12.31 7.24 4.78
C HIS A 23 12.91 6.27 3.74
N GLU A 24 13.25 6.81 2.56
CA GLU A 24 13.82 6.07 1.45
C GLU A 24 15.34 5.92 1.53
N TRP A 25 15.96 6.66 2.45
CA TRP A 25 17.40 6.78 2.57
C TRP A 25 17.86 6.43 3.97
N ALA A 26 19.10 6.02 4.09
CA ALA A 26 19.76 5.84 5.36
C ALA A 26 21.23 6.24 5.27
N TYR A 27 21.79 6.72 6.37
CA TYR A 27 23.23 6.89 6.54
C TYR A 27 23.75 6.03 7.67
N TYR A 28 25.04 5.69 7.64
CA TYR A 28 25.71 4.99 8.72
C TYR A 28 26.23 6.00 9.76
N ALA A 29 25.80 5.86 11.00
CA ALA A 29 26.23 6.64 12.15
C ALA A 29 27.33 5.84 12.89
N PRO A 30 28.62 6.23 12.78
CA PRO A 30 29.73 5.44 13.32
C PRO A 30 29.77 5.46 14.85
N ASP A 31 29.32 6.54 15.46
CA ASP A 31 29.14 6.71 16.90
C ASP A 31 28.16 5.70 17.51
N LEU A 32 27.12 5.34 16.75
CA LEU A 32 26.10 4.36 17.14
C LEU A 32 26.33 2.97 16.55
N ALA A 33 27.34 2.82 15.69
CA ALA A 33 27.56 1.63 14.86
C ALA A 33 26.27 1.13 14.15
N ALA A 34 25.43 2.05 13.67
CA ALA A 34 24.08 1.75 13.21
C ALA A 34 23.66 2.53 11.95
N TRP A 35 22.71 1.99 11.20
CA TRP A 35 22.09 2.67 10.05
C TRP A 35 20.87 3.49 10.49
N ILE A 36 20.92 4.80 10.27
CA ILE A 36 19.86 5.75 10.62
C ILE A 36 19.03 6.09 9.38
N ARG A 37 17.71 5.92 9.48
CA ARG A 37 16.77 6.21 8.38
C ARG A 37 16.51 7.71 8.29
N THR A 38 16.52 8.26 7.07
CA THR A 38 16.35 9.70 6.86
C THR A 38 15.86 10.02 5.43
N ASP A 39 15.67 11.30 5.13
CA ASP A 39 15.42 11.78 3.76
C ASP A 39 16.70 11.82 2.90
N GLU A 40 16.53 12.05 1.60
CA GLU A 40 17.65 12.08 0.65
C GLU A 40 18.68 13.16 1.00
N THR A 41 18.20 14.35 1.32
CA THR A 41 19.02 15.54 1.57
C THR A 41 19.92 15.31 2.78
N ALA A 42 19.37 14.74 3.85
CA ALA A 42 20.12 14.41 5.05
C ALA A 42 21.08 13.24 4.82
N ALA A 43 20.66 12.17 4.12
CA ALA A 43 21.54 11.03 3.86
C ALA A 43 22.78 11.43 3.06
N ARG A 44 22.61 12.24 2.01
CA ARG A 44 23.71 12.68 1.14
C ARG A 44 24.74 13.58 1.83
N ARG A 45 24.48 14.08 3.05
CA ARG A 45 25.44 14.86 3.85
C ARG A 45 26.46 13.98 4.60
N HIS A 46 26.23 12.68 4.66
CA HIS A 46 27.14 11.74 5.32
C HIS A 46 28.03 11.04 4.29
N GLU A 47 29.19 10.55 4.69
CA GLU A 47 30.11 9.81 3.80
C GLU A 47 29.52 8.46 3.38
N HIS A 48 28.92 7.75 4.33
CA HIS A 48 28.30 6.45 4.12
C HIS A 48 26.79 6.56 4.12
N TRP A 49 26.21 6.67 2.93
CA TRP A 49 24.77 6.61 2.72
C TRP A 49 24.37 5.53 1.75
N ARG A 50 23.12 5.09 1.86
CA ARG A 50 22.50 4.22 0.87
C ARG A 50 21.02 4.50 0.73
N ARG A 51 20.56 4.29 -0.49
CA ARG A 51 19.13 4.20 -0.76
C ARG A 51 18.63 2.84 -0.26
N ILE A 52 17.61 2.86 0.59
CA ILE A 52 16.99 1.65 1.15
C ILE A 52 15.64 1.30 0.50
N ARG A 53 15.13 2.15 -0.41
CA ARG A 53 13.87 1.97 -1.16
C ARG A 53 13.95 2.53 -2.59
N LYS A 54 13.27 1.96 -3.59
CA LYS A 54 13.16 2.52 -4.96
C LYS A 54 12.09 3.62 -5.00
N ALA A 55 12.30 4.71 -5.75
CA ALA A 55 11.28 5.74 -5.95
C ALA A 55 10.14 5.24 -6.86
N GLY A 56 8.94 5.73 -6.60
CA GLY A 56 7.95 5.97 -7.65
C GLY A 56 6.71 5.08 -7.66
N GLN A 57 6.41 4.29 -6.63
CA GLN A 57 5.13 3.58 -6.56
C GLN A 57 4.42 3.75 -5.21
N PRO A 58 3.07 3.87 -5.17
CA PRO A 58 2.29 3.97 -3.92
C PRO A 58 2.52 2.81 -2.94
N TRP A 59 3.02 1.69 -3.45
CA TRP A 59 3.34 0.49 -2.68
C TRP A 59 4.77 0.53 -2.12
N CYS A 60 5.67 1.34 -2.68
CA CYS A 60 7.02 1.57 -2.17
C CYS A 60 7.01 2.34 -0.85
N ASP A 61 5.99 3.16 -0.58
CA ASP A 61 5.80 3.83 0.73
C ASP A 61 5.72 2.83 1.87
N VAL A 62 5.17 1.64 1.59
CA VAL A 62 5.05 0.56 2.55
C VAL A 62 6.23 -0.40 2.44
N MET A 63 6.54 -0.91 1.25
CA MET A 63 7.43 -2.07 1.06
C MET A 63 8.83 -1.78 0.50
N GLY A 64 9.12 -0.55 0.08
CA GLY A 64 10.39 -0.22 -0.56
C GLY A 64 10.65 -1.05 -1.83
N HIS A 65 11.74 -1.83 -1.83
CA HIS A 65 12.13 -2.69 -2.96
C HIS A 65 11.34 -4.02 -3.06
N GLN A 66 10.58 -4.40 -2.04
CA GLN A 66 9.86 -5.68 -2.03
C GLN A 66 8.45 -5.52 -2.59
N THR A 67 8.34 -5.43 -3.91
CA THR A 67 7.06 -5.22 -4.61
C THR A 67 6.20 -6.46 -4.74
N ALA A 68 6.64 -7.63 -4.25
CA ALA A 68 5.94 -8.90 -4.49
C ALA A 68 4.43 -8.87 -4.13
N VAL A 69 4.03 -8.18 -3.05
CA VAL A 69 2.60 -8.01 -2.69
C VAL A 69 1.86 -7.14 -3.71
N ALA A 70 2.52 -6.13 -4.27
CA ALA A 70 1.99 -5.28 -5.34
C ALA A 70 2.02 -5.96 -6.73
N ASP A 71 2.88 -6.97 -6.90
CA ASP A 71 2.93 -7.75 -8.13
C ASP A 71 1.90 -8.90 -8.13
N ASP A 72 1.34 -9.22 -6.97
CA ASP A 72 0.26 -10.20 -6.81
C ASP A 72 -1.11 -9.53 -6.98
N LEU A 73 -1.74 -9.77 -8.13
CA LEU A 73 -3.01 -9.15 -8.50
C LEU A 73 -4.15 -9.52 -7.54
N ALA A 74 -4.19 -10.77 -7.05
CA ALA A 74 -5.24 -11.21 -6.14
C ALA A 74 -5.12 -10.48 -4.80
N LEU A 75 -3.92 -10.41 -4.22
CA LEU A 75 -3.70 -9.64 -3.00
C LEU A 75 -4.01 -8.15 -3.18
N ARG A 76 -3.68 -7.57 -4.34
CA ARG A 76 -4.06 -6.20 -4.65
C ARG A 76 -5.57 -6.00 -4.64
N MET A 77 -6.32 -6.90 -5.28
CA MET A 77 -7.77 -6.82 -5.31
C MET A 77 -8.38 -6.93 -3.91
N PHE A 78 -7.87 -7.84 -3.07
CA PHE A 78 -8.27 -7.91 -1.67
C PHE A 78 -7.98 -6.62 -0.91
N PHE A 79 -6.76 -6.06 -1.01
CA PHE A 79 -6.42 -4.86 -0.26
C PHE A 79 -7.12 -3.58 -0.74
N LEU A 80 -7.62 -3.56 -1.97
CA LEU A 80 -8.46 -2.45 -2.47
C LEU A 80 -9.82 -2.39 -1.77
N THR A 81 -10.31 -3.49 -1.19
CA THR A 81 -11.58 -3.52 -0.46
C THR A 81 -11.43 -3.25 1.04
N VAL A 82 -10.21 -3.07 1.54
CA VAL A 82 -9.92 -2.88 2.97
C VAL A 82 -10.03 -1.40 3.33
N SER A 83 -10.85 -1.07 4.33
CA SER A 83 -10.96 0.31 4.84
C SER A 83 -9.68 0.73 5.58
N GLY A 84 -9.45 2.04 5.67
CA GLY A 84 -8.34 2.60 6.46
C GLY A 84 -8.34 2.12 7.92
N ASP A 85 -9.53 1.94 8.50
CA ASP A 85 -9.70 1.56 9.91
C ASP A 85 -9.52 0.05 10.18
N ASP A 86 -9.51 -0.78 9.13
CA ASP A 86 -9.41 -2.24 9.25
C ASP A 86 -7.95 -2.73 9.37
N TRP A 87 -6.98 -1.90 8.98
CA TRP A 87 -5.57 -2.28 8.95
C TRP A 87 -5.00 -2.78 10.29
N PRO A 88 -5.33 -2.19 11.46
CA PRO A 88 -4.90 -2.71 12.76
C PRO A 88 -5.35 -4.17 13.01
N SER A 89 -6.59 -4.51 12.65
CA SER A 89 -7.14 -5.86 12.80
C SER A 89 -6.42 -6.87 11.88
N LEU A 90 -6.14 -6.48 10.64
CA LEU A 90 -5.34 -7.29 9.71
C LEU A 90 -3.90 -7.48 10.23
N ALA A 91 -3.32 -6.45 10.85
CA ALA A 91 -1.98 -6.53 11.44
C ALA A 91 -1.92 -7.50 12.63
N ALA A 92 -2.97 -7.58 13.45
CA ALA A 92 -3.07 -8.59 14.50
C ALA A 92 -3.11 -10.01 13.89
N ALA A 93 -4.02 -10.24 12.94
CA ALA A 93 -4.18 -11.55 12.30
C ALA A 93 -2.88 -12.05 11.63
N VAL A 94 -2.19 -11.19 10.88
CA VAL A 94 -0.98 -11.60 10.13
C VAL A 94 0.24 -11.81 11.02
N ARG A 95 0.27 -11.22 12.23
CA ARG A 95 1.36 -11.46 13.20
C ARG A 95 1.33 -12.90 13.69
N GLU A 96 0.15 -13.42 13.94
CA GLU A 96 -0.08 -14.76 14.49
C GLU A 96 -0.12 -15.82 13.38
N HIS A 97 -0.74 -15.50 12.24
CA HIS A 97 -1.12 -16.49 11.24
C HIS A 97 -0.78 -16.09 9.80
N SER A 98 0.39 -15.49 9.56
CA SER A 98 0.81 -14.99 8.22
C SER A 98 0.60 -15.95 7.04
N LYS A 99 0.88 -17.25 7.19
CA LYS A 99 0.67 -18.26 6.14
C LYS A 99 -0.81 -18.45 5.81
N ARG A 100 -1.66 -18.53 6.84
CA ARG A 100 -3.11 -18.65 6.68
C ARG A 100 -3.69 -17.38 6.08
N CYS A 101 -3.31 -16.21 6.60
CA CYS A 101 -3.73 -14.92 6.04
C CYS A 101 -3.35 -14.80 4.56
N LEU A 102 -2.14 -15.18 4.18
CA LEU A 102 -1.73 -15.18 2.77
C LEU A 102 -2.67 -16.02 1.91
N ARG A 103 -2.91 -17.27 2.30
CA ARG A 103 -3.82 -18.16 1.57
C ARG A 103 -5.23 -17.60 1.49
N ASP A 104 -5.80 -17.23 2.64
CA ASP A 104 -7.20 -16.83 2.76
C ASP A 104 -7.45 -15.49 2.03
N TRP A 105 -6.53 -14.53 2.10
CA TRP A 105 -6.65 -13.23 1.42
C TRP A 105 -6.37 -13.32 -0.08
N THR A 106 -5.41 -14.17 -0.52
CA THR A 106 -5.24 -14.45 -1.94
C THR A 106 -6.49 -15.11 -2.52
N ALA A 107 -7.09 -16.08 -1.81
CA ALA A 107 -8.35 -16.70 -2.25
C ALA A 107 -9.49 -15.68 -2.34
N ALA A 108 -9.65 -14.81 -1.33
CA ALA A 108 -10.66 -13.74 -1.37
C ALA A 108 -10.43 -12.78 -2.56
N GLY A 109 -9.19 -12.42 -2.84
CA GLY A 109 -8.80 -11.62 -4.00
C GLY A 109 -9.15 -12.30 -5.34
N GLN A 110 -8.89 -13.60 -5.45
CA GLN A 110 -9.27 -14.39 -6.63
C GLN A 110 -10.80 -14.45 -6.79
N HIS A 111 -11.55 -14.61 -5.70
CA HIS A 111 -13.01 -14.55 -5.73
C HIS A 111 -13.53 -13.20 -6.20
N LEU A 112 -12.94 -12.09 -5.73
CA LEU A 112 -13.27 -10.74 -6.20
C LEU A 112 -12.99 -10.58 -7.69
N MET A 113 -11.83 -11.03 -8.16
CA MET A 113 -11.49 -11.01 -9.58
C MET A 113 -12.47 -11.82 -10.43
N ALA A 114 -12.87 -13.00 -9.97
CA ALA A 114 -13.83 -13.86 -10.67
C ALA A 114 -15.25 -13.27 -10.67
N ALA A 115 -15.63 -12.50 -9.65
CA ALA A 115 -16.91 -11.79 -9.62
C ALA A 115 -16.94 -10.60 -10.60
N VAL A 116 -15.79 -10.00 -10.89
CA VAL A 116 -15.62 -8.92 -11.88
C VAL A 116 -15.34 -9.56 -13.25
N THR A 117 -16.39 -10.07 -13.90
CA THR A 117 -16.34 -10.53 -15.30
C THR A 117 -17.04 -9.50 -16.20
N GLY A 118 -16.81 -9.56 -17.52
CA GLY A 118 -17.45 -8.64 -18.47
C GLY A 118 -18.99 -8.64 -18.44
N ALA A 119 -19.63 -9.63 -17.83
CA ALA A 119 -21.08 -9.69 -17.60
C ALA A 119 -21.57 -8.84 -16.42
N THR A 120 -20.67 -8.46 -15.50
CA THR A 120 -20.93 -7.53 -14.38
C THR A 120 -20.37 -6.13 -14.64
N ALA A 121 -19.76 -5.90 -15.81
CA ALA A 121 -19.56 -4.54 -16.29
C ALA A 121 -20.95 -3.91 -16.46
N ALA A 122 -21.30 -2.98 -15.57
CA ALA A 122 -22.45 -2.13 -15.81
C ALA A 122 -22.28 -1.56 -17.22
N VAL A 123 -23.33 -1.66 -18.05
CA VAL A 123 -23.39 -0.94 -19.31
C VAL A 123 -23.09 0.51 -18.94
N ILE A 124 -21.93 1.03 -19.37
CA ILE A 124 -21.62 2.45 -19.26
C ILE A 124 -22.70 3.10 -20.12
N PRO A 125 -23.70 3.78 -19.54
CA PRO A 125 -24.70 4.45 -20.36
C PRO A 125 -23.94 5.53 -21.14
N ASP A 126 -24.25 5.73 -22.42
CA ASP A 126 -23.76 6.90 -23.17
C ASP A 126 -24.25 8.24 -22.55
N THR A 127 -25.08 8.14 -21.51
CA THR A 127 -25.48 9.24 -20.64
C THR A 127 -24.54 9.29 -19.44
N PRO A 128 -23.70 10.33 -19.30
CA PRO A 128 -22.77 10.46 -18.19
C PRO A 128 -23.52 10.34 -16.85
N GLY A 129 -23.05 9.43 -15.99
CA GLY A 129 -23.60 9.29 -14.65
C GLY A 129 -23.26 10.51 -13.78
N PRO A 130 -23.95 10.73 -12.66
CA PRO A 130 -23.66 11.85 -11.75
C PRO A 130 -22.26 11.81 -11.10
N LEU A 131 -21.46 10.77 -11.39
CA LEU A 131 -20.09 10.57 -10.94
C LEU A 131 -19.08 10.50 -12.09
N ASP A 132 -19.52 10.63 -13.35
CA ASP A 132 -18.60 10.72 -14.49
C ASP A 132 -17.84 12.05 -14.43
N GLY A 133 -16.53 11.95 -14.27
CA GLY A 133 -15.63 13.10 -14.17
C GLY A 133 -15.31 13.60 -12.76
N TRP A 134 -15.64 12.86 -11.68
CA TRP A 134 -15.48 13.36 -10.31
C TRP A 134 -14.58 12.50 -9.39
N PRO A 135 -13.55 13.06 -8.70
CA PRO A 135 -12.74 14.25 -8.99
C PRO A 135 -11.33 13.89 -9.50
N ALA A 136 -10.83 14.69 -10.44
CA ALA A 136 -9.45 14.61 -10.94
C ALA A 136 -8.38 15.14 -9.94
N ALA A 137 -8.79 15.74 -8.81
CA ALA A 137 -7.90 16.28 -7.79
C ALA A 137 -8.46 16.15 -6.36
N ARG A 138 -7.56 16.22 -5.37
CA ARG A 138 -7.91 16.17 -3.93
C ARG A 138 -8.51 17.51 -3.50
N GLY A 139 -9.80 17.54 -3.16
CA GLY A 139 -10.47 18.73 -2.58
C GLY A 139 -11.88 19.01 -3.13
N ASP A 140 -12.23 18.44 -4.28
CA ASP A 140 -13.44 18.81 -5.03
C ASP A 140 -14.70 18.03 -4.63
N GLY A 141 -14.68 17.32 -3.50
CA GLY A 141 -15.84 16.58 -3.02
C GLY A 141 -16.92 17.49 -2.39
N PRO A 142 -18.15 16.98 -2.19
CA PRO A 142 -19.33 17.74 -1.73
C PRO A 142 -19.21 18.40 -0.33
N ARG A 143 -18.07 18.30 0.33
CA ARG A 143 -17.74 19.05 1.55
C ARG A 143 -17.32 20.52 1.29
N SER A 144 -17.19 20.95 0.03
CA SER A 144 -16.90 22.36 -0.33
C SER A 144 -18.14 23.27 -0.37
N LEU A 145 -19.35 22.72 -0.18
CA LEU A 145 -20.62 23.45 -0.24
C LEU A 145 -21.20 23.85 1.12
N LEU A 146 -20.37 24.00 2.15
CA LEU A 146 -20.82 24.64 3.39
C LEU A 146 -20.68 26.17 3.23
N PRO A 147 -21.78 26.95 3.30
CA PRO A 147 -21.70 28.40 3.25
C PRO A 147 -20.97 28.93 4.49
N ARG A 148 -20.16 29.97 4.31
CA ARG A 148 -19.70 30.82 5.41
C ARG A 148 -20.82 31.71 5.90
#